data_AF-A0A2Z4FGK6-F1
#
_entry.id   AF-A0A2Z4FGK6-F1
#
_cell.length_a   1.000
_cell.length_b   1.000
_cell.length_c   1.000
_cell.angle_alpha   90.00
_cell.angle_beta   90.00
_cell.angle_gamma   90.00
#
_symmetry.space_group_name_H-M   'P 1'
#
loop_
_entity.id
_entity.type
_entity.pdbx_description
1 polymer ?
#
loop_
_entity_poly.entity_id
_entity_poly.type
_entity_poly.pdbx_seq_one_letter_code
_entity_poly.pdbx_strand_id
1 'polypeptide(L)'
;MKAITRTTLSSIAALTLLISGCTAITDGVRPEQQSASQNLNDLECTPESLLDPNGAQRFIVDWNDGDRASLEDEMYQGVALVKYTCEGMQVLRSCAQPGDYGYRASNSQKTQTMQIADAISAGANFSSPTAGASFQAVFDQDRALNLAYVMVGSRTTSVKDISRAAIDRAACQGATHFVYQTQLGAFKMASGEKGHAATAAEVFGYGDADASASSSREVLSADGDARACAYASPGDADAPQGCGALMRVSILPITN
;
A
#
# COMPACT_ATOMS: atom_id res chain seq x y z
N MET A 1 18.21 -44.76 -61.03
CA MET A 1 18.60 -46.18 -61.26
C MET A 1 19.95 -46.44 -60.61
N LYS A 2 20.04 -47.52 -59.80
CA LYS A 2 21.21 -48.12 -59.10
C LYS A 2 21.81 -47.29 -57.95
N ALA A 3 22.23 -47.82 -56.80
CA ALA A 3 22.05 -49.04 -55.98
C ALA A 3 22.89 -48.74 -54.71
N ILE A 4 22.37 -48.88 -53.47
CA ILE A 4 22.71 -49.93 -52.47
C ILE A 4 24.22 -50.34 -52.53
N THR A 5 25.06 -50.28 -51.48
CA THR A 5 25.13 -51.27 -50.37
C THR A 5 26.23 -50.93 -49.32
N ARG A 6 25.91 -51.07 -48.01
CA ARG A 6 26.63 -51.76 -46.89
C ARG A 6 28.09 -51.40 -46.47
N THR A 7 28.29 -50.81 -45.28
CA THR A 7 28.69 -51.38 -43.94
C THR A 7 30.15 -51.86 -43.80
N THR A 8 30.90 -51.35 -42.80
CA THR A 8 31.41 -52.09 -41.61
C THR A 8 32.30 -51.27 -40.63
N LEU A 9 32.02 -51.49 -39.34
CA LEU A 9 32.88 -51.64 -38.13
C LEU A 9 33.86 -50.56 -37.59
N SER A 10 33.53 -50.15 -36.36
CA SER A 10 34.33 -50.18 -35.12
C SER A 10 35.69 -49.48 -35.03
N SER A 11 35.77 -48.47 -34.16
CA SER A 11 36.74 -48.45 -33.06
C SER A 11 36.30 -47.51 -31.93
N ILE A 12 36.23 -48.08 -30.73
CA ILE A 12 35.95 -47.47 -29.44
C ILE A 12 37.24 -46.81 -28.96
N ALA A 13 37.21 -45.53 -28.62
CA ALA A 13 38.22 -44.89 -27.79
C ALA A 13 37.52 -43.95 -26.80
N ALA A 14 37.25 -44.48 -25.60
CA ALA A 14 36.81 -43.72 -24.46
C ALA A 14 37.95 -42.82 -24.00
N LEU A 15 37.79 -41.51 -24.16
CA LEU A 15 38.67 -40.51 -23.57
C LEU A 15 37.99 -39.93 -22.33
N THR A 16 38.23 -40.57 -21.20
CA THR A 16 37.88 -40.08 -19.87
C THR A 16 38.74 -38.87 -19.53
N LEU A 17 38.18 -37.67 -19.69
CA LEU A 17 38.73 -36.44 -19.14
C LEU A 17 38.45 -36.38 -17.64
N LEU A 18 39.46 -36.68 -16.82
CA LEU A 18 39.47 -36.37 -15.39
C LEU A 18 39.67 -34.86 -15.23
N ILE A 19 38.58 -34.12 -15.05
CA ILE A 19 38.62 -32.75 -14.57
C ILE A 19 38.55 -32.80 -13.03
N SER A 20 39.70 -32.61 -12.40
CA SER A 20 39.86 -32.34 -10.98
C SER A 20 39.26 -30.95 -10.68
N GLY A 21 37.95 -30.90 -10.47
CA GLY A 21 37.23 -29.73 -9.96
C GLY A 21 37.21 -29.75 -8.43
N CYS A 22 37.66 -28.65 -7.81
CA CYS A 22 37.72 -28.45 -6.37
C CYS A 22 36.43 -28.83 -5.64
N THR A 23 36.55 -29.78 -4.71
CA THR A 23 35.61 -30.01 -3.63
C THR A 23 35.75 -28.88 -2.59
N ALA A 24 34.90 -27.87 -2.71
CA ALA A 24 34.47 -27.01 -1.61
C ALA A 24 33.19 -26.30 -2.07
N ILE A 25 32.08 -27.03 -2.05
CA ILE A 25 30.76 -26.39 -2.02
C ILE A 25 30.64 -25.85 -0.60
N THR A 26 31.21 -24.67 -0.36
CA THR A 26 30.82 -23.88 0.79
C THR A 26 29.35 -23.59 0.57
N ASP A 27 28.49 -24.05 1.48
CA ASP A 27 27.17 -23.50 1.67
C ASP A 27 27.35 -21.99 1.79
N GLY A 28 27.19 -21.30 0.67
CA GLY A 28 26.96 -19.88 0.65
C GLY A 28 25.66 -19.73 1.40
N VAL A 29 25.77 -19.49 2.71
CA VAL A 29 24.71 -18.91 3.52
C VAL A 29 24.26 -17.70 2.73
N ARG A 30 23.20 -17.88 1.94
CA ARG A 30 22.35 -16.78 1.49
C ARG A 30 22.12 -16.00 2.76
N PRO A 31 22.53 -14.72 2.86
CA PRO A 31 22.22 -13.93 4.03
C PRO A 31 20.75 -14.17 4.26
N GLU A 32 20.42 -14.73 5.43
CA GLU A 32 19.06 -14.82 5.89
C GLU A 32 18.50 -13.44 5.57
N GLN A 33 17.57 -13.36 4.60
CA GLN A 33 16.82 -12.14 4.43
C GLN A 33 16.22 -11.99 5.80
N GLN A 34 16.82 -11.12 6.63
CA GLN A 34 16.28 -10.72 7.91
C GLN A 34 14.86 -10.39 7.56
N SER A 35 13.99 -11.33 7.89
CA SER A 35 12.61 -11.23 7.55
C SER A 35 12.20 -9.92 8.19
N ALA A 36 11.63 -9.01 7.42
CA ALA A 36 11.12 -7.74 7.96
C ALA A 36 10.16 -7.97 9.15
N SER A 37 9.77 -9.22 9.40
CA SER A 37 9.08 -9.76 10.56
C SER A 37 9.87 -9.86 11.88
N GLN A 38 11.20 -9.91 11.91
CA GLN A 38 11.95 -10.09 13.18
C GLN A 38 11.99 -8.84 14.07
N ASN A 39 11.57 -7.67 13.56
CA ASN A 39 11.40 -6.43 14.34
C ASN A 39 9.94 -5.93 14.37
N LEU A 40 8.94 -6.80 14.12
CA LEU A 40 7.53 -6.38 14.26
C LEU A 40 7.07 -6.30 15.72
N ASN A 41 7.80 -6.92 16.65
CA ASN A 41 7.54 -6.80 18.09
C ASN A 41 7.96 -5.43 18.67
N ASP A 42 8.68 -4.60 17.89
CA ASP A 42 9.04 -3.21 18.23
C ASP A 42 8.06 -2.18 17.63
N LEU A 43 6.95 -2.62 17.00
CA LEU A 43 5.87 -1.76 16.51
C LEU A 43 4.83 -1.44 17.59
N GLU A 44 5.24 -1.37 18.86
CA GLU A 44 4.36 -0.79 19.87
C GLU A 44 4.20 0.69 19.56
N CYS A 45 2.95 1.13 19.36
CA CYS A 45 2.67 2.55 19.22
C CYS A 45 3.00 3.24 20.55
N THR A 46 4.07 4.03 20.56
CA THR A 46 4.47 4.84 21.70
C THR A 46 4.10 6.31 21.46
N PRO A 47 3.83 7.10 22.52
CA PRO A 47 3.62 8.54 22.39
C PRO A 47 4.76 9.25 21.64
N GLU A 48 6.00 8.80 21.82
CA GLU A 48 7.18 9.33 21.13
C GLU A 48 7.12 9.05 19.61
N SER A 49 6.68 7.85 19.21
CA SER A 49 6.53 7.50 17.79
C SER A 49 5.46 8.34 17.07
N LEU A 50 4.48 8.85 17.82
CA LEU A 50 3.46 9.76 17.30
C LEU A 50 3.97 11.18 17.10
N LEU A 51 5.16 11.53 17.60
CA LEU A 51 5.72 12.88 17.52
C LEU A 51 6.97 12.94 16.65
N ASP A 52 7.19 11.95 15.77
CA ASP A 52 8.29 11.99 14.82
C ASP A 52 8.20 13.27 13.97
N PRO A 53 9.25 14.11 13.92
CA PRO A 53 9.24 15.35 13.16
C PRO A 53 9.08 15.12 11.64
N ASN A 54 9.40 13.92 11.13
CA ASN A 54 9.15 13.54 9.74
C ASN A 54 7.72 13.02 9.52
N GLY A 55 6.95 12.90 10.60
CA GLY A 55 5.56 12.48 10.58
C GLY A 55 5.34 10.99 10.42
N ALA A 56 4.11 10.62 10.07
CA ALA A 56 3.70 9.25 9.84
C ALA A 56 2.97 9.11 8.50
N GLN A 57 3.12 7.94 7.87
CA GLN A 57 2.38 7.57 6.67
C GLN A 57 1.44 6.41 6.96
N ARG A 58 0.16 6.56 6.64
CA ARG A 58 -0.85 5.51 6.86
C ARG A 58 -1.81 5.41 5.69
N PHE A 59 -2.18 4.18 5.34
CA PHE A 59 -3.31 3.99 4.44
C PHE A 59 -4.61 4.39 5.14
N ILE A 60 -5.54 4.93 4.36
CA ILE A 60 -6.91 5.29 4.76
C ILE A 60 -7.95 4.50 3.95
N VAL A 61 -7.50 3.47 3.24
CA VAL A 61 -8.35 2.57 2.42
C VAL A 61 -9.34 1.77 3.27
N ASP A 62 -9.07 1.68 4.56
CA ASP A 62 -9.88 1.04 5.60
C ASP A 62 -10.95 1.95 6.20
N TRP A 63 -10.93 3.25 5.88
CA TRP A 63 -11.98 4.18 6.30
C TRP A 63 -13.29 3.87 5.58
N ASN A 64 -14.41 4.27 6.17
CA ASN A 64 -15.68 4.30 5.43
C ASN A 64 -15.69 5.50 4.47
N ASP A 65 -16.62 5.49 3.52
CA ASP A 65 -16.74 6.52 2.49
C ASP A 65 -16.98 7.92 3.08
N GLY A 66 -17.72 8.01 4.18
CA GLY A 66 -18.03 9.28 4.84
C GLY A 66 -16.80 9.94 5.48
N ASP A 67 -15.92 9.16 6.09
CA ASP A 67 -14.68 9.66 6.69
C ASP A 67 -13.68 10.09 5.60
N ARG A 68 -13.58 9.34 4.49
CA ARG A 68 -12.79 9.76 3.32
C ARG A 68 -13.33 11.04 2.70
N ALA A 69 -14.63 11.12 2.45
CA ALA A 69 -15.28 12.32 1.91
C ALA A 69 -15.08 13.52 2.85
N SER A 70 -15.15 13.31 4.18
CA SER A 70 -14.87 14.37 5.15
C SER A 70 -13.43 14.88 5.04
N LEU A 71 -12.46 14.00 4.77
CA LEU A 71 -11.07 14.43 4.51
C LEU A 71 -10.98 15.24 3.22
N GLU A 72 -11.63 14.79 2.15
CA GLU A 72 -11.66 15.52 0.87
C GLU A 72 -12.24 16.93 1.05
N ASP A 73 -13.33 17.06 1.79
CA ASP A 73 -13.96 18.34 2.10
C ASP A 73 -13.05 19.27 2.91
N GLU A 74 -12.40 18.78 3.98
CA GLU A 74 -11.46 19.59 4.76
C GLU A 74 -10.25 20.01 3.91
N MET A 75 -9.73 19.11 3.08
CA MET A 75 -8.62 19.40 2.17
C MET A 75 -8.99 20.40 1.07
N TYR A 76 -10.26 20.42 0.66
CA TYR A 76 -10.77 21.41 -0.28
C TYR A 76 -10.87 22.81 0.35
N GLN A 77 -11.22 22.88 1.64
CA GLN A 77 -11.35 24.14 2.37
C GLN A 77 -10.00 24.73 2.82
N GLY A 78 -9.01 23.89 3.09
CA GLY A 78 -7.69 24.31 3.55
C GLY A 78 -6.83 23.11 3.95
N VAL A 79 -5.87 23.30 4.85
CA VAL A 79 -5.05 22.19 5.37
C VAL A 79 -5.82 21.43 6.44
N ALA A 80 -6.12 20.15 6.17
CA ALA A 80 -6.90 19.31 7.05
C ALA A 80 -6.16 18.98 8.35
N LEU A 81 -6.86 19.11 9.48
CA LEU A 81 -6.37 18.75 10.80
C LEU A 81 -6.90 17.39 11.23
N VAL A 82 -6.05 16.59 11.89
CA VAL A 82 -6.44 15.28 12.41
C VAL A 82 -6.05 15.12 13.88
N LYS A 83 -6.82 14.32 14.58
CA LYS A 83 -6.40 13.69 15.83
C LYS A 83 -5.81 12.35 15.48
N TYR A 84 -4.51 12.19 15.72
CA TYR A 84 -3.78 10.93 15.57
C TYR A 84 -3.28 10.45 16.92
N THR A 85 -3.66 9.22 17.27
CA THR A 85 -3.27 8.49 18.48
C THR A 85 -2.96 7.03 18.14
N CYS A 86 -2.55 6.23 19.12
CA CYS A 86 -2.39 4.79 18.94
C CYS A 86 -3.69 4.05 18.68
N GLU A 87 -4.83 4.65 18.99
CA GLU A 87 -6.14 4.12 18.61
C GLU A 87 -6.38 4.38 17.12
N GLY A 88 -5.82 5.44 16.55
CA GLY A 88 -5.81 5.67 15.11
C GLY A 88 -6.02 7.13 14.77
N MET A 89 -6.58 7.38 13.59
CA MET A 89 -6.70 8.70 13.01
C MET A 89 -8.15 9.11 12.81
N GLN A 90 -8.45 10.35 13.19
CA GLN A 90 -9.75 10.97 12.98
C GLN A 90 -9.59 12.36 12.36
N VAL A 91 -10.32 12.61 11.27
CA VAL A 91 -10.42 13.95 10.68
C VAL A 91 -11.25 14.85 11.59
N LEU A 92 -10.71 16.03 11.89
CA LEU A 92 -11.45 17.06 12.61
C LEU A 92 -12.19 17.91 11.59
N ARG A 93 -13.52 17.85 11.64
CA ARG A 93 -14.41 18.55 10.71
C ARG A 93 -14.56 20.02 11.06
N SER A 94 -14.71 20.86 10.04
CA SER A 94 -14.76 22.32 10.10
C SER A 94 -13.53 22.93 10.80
N CYS A 95 -12.37 22.31 10.60
CA CYS A 95 -11.12 22.64 11.29
C CYS A 95 -9.94 22.92 10.36
N ALA A 96 -10.15 22.90 9.04
CA ALA A 96 -9.15 23.27 8.06
C ALA A 96 -8.45 24.60 8.41
N GLN A 97 -7.12 24.58 8.34
CA GLN A 97 -6.26 25.76 8.50
C GLN A 97 -6.00 26.44 7.15
N PRO A 98 -5.65 27.73 7.14
CA PRO A 98 -5.30 28.41 5.89
C PRO A 98 -4.16 27.71 5.15
N GLY A 99 -4.37 27.45 3.86
CA GLY A 99 -3.41 26.82 2.97
C GLY A 99 -4.14 26.03 1.88
N ASP A 100 -3.38 25.48 0.95
CA ASP A 100 -3.89 24.78 -0.22
C ASP A 100 -3.08 23.50 -0.48
N TYR A 101 -3.63 22.62 -1.32
CA TYR A 101 -2.94 21.43 -1.80
C TYR A 101 -2.68 21.53 -3.30
N GLY A 102 -1.42 21.40 -3.70
CA GLY A 102 -1.04 21.26 -5.09
C GLY A 102 -0.99 19.81 -5.50
N TYR A 103 -1.52 19.48 -6.69
CA TYR A 103 -1.32 18.17 -7.30
C TYR A 103 0.08 18.04 -7.89
N ARG A 104 0.64 16.83 -7.77
CA ARG A 104 1.89 16.39 -8.38
C ARG A 104 1.69 15.02 -9.00
N ALA A 105 1.70 14.96 -10.32
CA ALA A 105 1.70 13.70 -11.05
C ALA A 105 2.96 12.88 -10.72
N SER A 106 2.81 11.57 -10.65
CA SER A 106 3.94 10.65 -10.54
C SER A 106 4.61 10.49 -11.90
N ASN A 107 5.95 10.36 -11.91
CA ASN A 107 6.71 10.09 -13.13
C ASN A 107 6.32 8.76 -13.81
N SER A 108 5.76 7.82 -13.03
CA SER A 108 5.16 6.60 -13.54
C SER A 108 4.08 6.14 -12.57
N GLN A 109 3.10 5.41 -13.06
CA GLN A 109 2.14 4.69 -12.23
C GLN A 109 2.88 3.69 -11.32
N LYS A 110 2.44 3.58 -10.07
CA LYS A 110 2.93 2.57 -9.11
C LYS A 110 1.80 1.61 -8.78
N THR A 111 1.81 0.44 -9.41
CA THR A 111 0.84 -0.62 -9.16
C THR A 111 1.45 -1.67 -8.25
N GLN A 112 0.78 -2.00 -7.14
CA GLN A 112 1.26 -2.97 -6.16
C GLN A 112 0.09 -3.76 -5.57
N THR A 113 0.41 -4.94 -5.04
CA THR A 113 -0.49 -5.70 -4.17
C THR A 113 0.22 -5.97 -2.85
N MET A 114 -0.51 -5.84 -1.74
CA MET A 114 -0.05 -6.15 -0.40
C MET A 114 -1.01 -7.15 0.25
N GLN A 115 -0.46 -8.17 0.89
CA GLN A 115 -1.23 -9.09 1.72
C GLN A 115 -1.08 -8.71 3.19
N ILE A 116 -2.20 -8.52 3.87
CA ILE A 116 -2.30 -8.24 5.30
C ILE A 116 -2.81 -9.52 5.95
N ALA A 117 -1.91 -10.23 6.64
CA ALA A 117 -2.13 -11.60 7.09
C ALA A 117 -2.69 -11.72 8.52
N ASP A 118 -2.68 -10.62 9.27
CA ASP A 118 -3.09 -10.56 10.67
C ASP A 118 -3.37 -9.13 11.15
N ALA A 119 -3.92 -9.01 12.36
CA ALA A 119 -4.26 -7.75 13.00
C ALA A 119 -3.06 -6.85 13.29
N ILE A 120 -1.88 -7.43 13.53
CA ILE A 120 -0.63 -6.67 13.78
C ILE A 120 -0.22 -5.94 12.49
N SER A 121 -0.18 -6.67 11.38
CA SER A 121 0.09 -6.14 10.05
C SER A 121 -0.96 -5.10 9.64
N ALA A 122 -2.23 -5.31 10.01
CA ALA A 122 -3.30 -4.34 9.77
C ALA A 122 -3.04 -3.03 10.53
N GLY A 123 -2.77 -3.09 11.84
CA GLY A 123 -2.46 -1.91 12.67
C GLY A 123 -1.17 -1.19 12.25
N ALA A 124 -0.22 -1.90 11.66
CA ALA A 124 1.01 -1.30 11.12
C ALA A 124 0.79 -0.53 9.81
N ASN A 125 -0.26 -0.81 9.03
CA ASN A 125 -0.47 -0.20 7.71
C ASN A 125 -1.64 0.78 7.67
N PHE A 126 -2.71 0.48 8.41
CA PHE A 126 -3.98 1.20 8.37
C PHE A 126 -4.08 2.23 9.49
N SER A 127 -5.07 3.12 9.37
CA SER A 127 -5.22 4.27 10.27
C SER A 127 -6.48 4.21 11.13
N SER A 128 -7.46 3.36 10.81
CA SER A 128 -8.68 3.24 11.60
C SER A 128 -8.60 2.15 12.67
N PRO A 129 -9.00 2.43 13.93
CA PRO A 129 -9.23 1.41 14.95
C PRO A 129 -10.43 0.52 14.62
N THR A 130 -11.46 1.08 13.98
CA THR A 130 -12.77 0.43 13.84
C THR A 130 -12.81 -0.58 12.71
N ALA A 131 -11.89 -0.44 11.74
CA ALA A 131 -11.68 -1.43 10.70
C ALA A 131 -11.17 -2.78 11.26
N GLY A 132 -10.57 -2.77 12.46
CA GLY A 132 -10.15 -3.99 13.14
C GLY A 132 -11.27 -5.00 13.34
N ALA A 133 -12.51 -4.55 13.60
CA ALA A 133 -13.64 -5.46 13.81
C ALA A 133 -14.09 -6.16 12.52
N SER A 134 -14.15 -5.46 11.38
CA SER A 134 -14.48 -6.06 10.08
C SER A 134 -13.35 -6.96 9.57
N PHE A 135 -12.10 -6.64 9.90
CA PHE A 135 -10.94 -7.45 9.54
C PHE A 135 -10.80 -8.70 10.42
N GLN A 136 -11.17 -8.61 11.71
CA GLN A 136 -11.09 -9.75 12.62
C GLN A 136 -11.88 -10.95 12.11
N ALA A 137 -13.08 -10.73 11.56
CA ALA A 137 -13.89 -11.79 10.97
C ALA A 137 -13.20 -12.47 9.77
N VAL A 138 -12.37 -11.74 9.01
CA VAL A 138 -11.56 -12.32 7.93
C VAL A 138 -10.43 -13.16 8.52
N PHE A 139 -9.71 -12.65 9.52
CA PHE A 139 -8.59 -13.36 10.14
C PHE A 139 -9.04 -14.60 10.90
N ASP A 140 -10.21 -14.57 11.55
CA ASP A 140 -10.81 -15.71 12.26
C ASP A 140 -11.14 -16.88 11.32
N GLN A 141 -11.29 -16.61 10.02
CA GLN A 141 -11.51 -17.62 8.97
C GLN A 141 -10.20 -18.16 8.37
N ASP A 142 -9.04 -17.85 8.97
CA ASP A 142 -7.69 -18.14 8.44
C ASP A 142 -7.45 -17.55 7.04
N ARG A 143 -8.03 -16.38 6.79
CA ARG A 143 -7.91 -15.63 5.54
C ARG A 143 -7.05 -14.39 5.75
N ALA A 144 -6.59 -13.82 4.64
CA ALA A 144 -5.86 -12.57 4.60
C ALA A 144 -6.63 -11.50 3.82
N LEU A 145 -6.25 -10.23 4.01
CA LEU A 145 -6.71 -9.14 3.15
C LEU A 145 -5.68 -8.91 2.05
N ASN A 146 -6.14 -8.81 0.80
CA ASN A 146 -5.32 -8.40 -0.32
C ASN A 146 -5.73 -6.99 -0.71
N LEU A 147 -4.80 -6.04 -0.54
CA LEU A 147 -4.94 -4.66 -0.97
C LEU A 147 -4.19 -4.50 -2.30
N ALA A 148 -4.91 -4.28 -3.38
CA ALA A 148 -4.33 -3.83 -4.64
C ALA A 148 -4.57 -2.33 -4.81
N TYR A 149 -3.55 -1.62 -5.26
CA TYR A 149 -3.64 -0.19 -5.54
C TYR A 149 -2.79 0.20 -6.74
N VAL A 150 -3.20 1.28 -7.39
CA VAL A 150 -2.41 2.01 -8.38
C VAL A 150 -2.31 3.46 -7.95
N MET A 151 -1.09 3.98 -7.87
CA MET A 151 -0.83 5.37 -7.50
C MET A 151 -0.40 6.17 -8.71
N VAL A 152 -1.03 7.33 -8.89
CA VAL A 152 -0.82 8.21 -10.04
C VAL A 152 -0.22 9.55 -9.67
N GLY A 153 -0.28 9.95 -8.41
CA GLY A 153 0.21 11.25 -7.96
C GLY A 153 -0.07 11.49 -6.49
N SER A 154 0.18 12.72 -6.06
CA SER A 154 -0.14 13.18 -4.71
C SER A 154 -0.70 14.59 -4.71
N ARG A 155 -1.44 14.92 -3.66
CA ARG A 155 -1.80 16.29 -3.28
C ARG A 155 -0.98 16.67 -2.06
N THR A 156 -0.20 17.74 -2.15
CA THR A 156 0.74 18.15 -1.11
C THR A 156 0.55 19.62 -0.79
N THR A 157 0.51 19.97 0.49
CA THR A 157 0.46 21.37 0.91
C THR A 157 1.84 21.99 0.94
N SER A 158 1.92 23.31 0.75
CA SER A 158 3.15 24.08 0.94
C SER A 158 3.41 24.45 2.41
N VAL A 159 2.40 24.27 3.28
CA VAL A 159 2.50 24.51 4.72
C VAL A 159 3.45 23.49 5.34
N LYS A 160 4.51 23.99 6.00
CA LYS A 160 5.58 23.15 6.57
C LYS A 160 5.39 22.87 8.05
N ASP A 161 4.73 23.78 8.75
CA ASP A 161 4.46 23.70 10.17
C ASP A 161 3.15 24.43 10.48
N ILE A 162 2.47 23.94 11.52
CA ILE A 162 1.31 24.59 12.12
C ILE A 162 1.57 24.61 13.61
N SER A 163 1.65 25.79 14.21
CA SER A 163 1.74 25.95 15.66
C SER A 163 0.38 25.81 16.31
N ARG A 164 0.33 25.20 17.50
CA ARG A 164 -0.86 25.14 18.36
C ARG A 164 -1.46 26.52 18.61
N ALA A 165 -0.63 27.56 18.71
CA ALA A 165 -1.07 28.94 18.92
C ALA A 165 -1.87 29.53 17.73
N ALA A 166 -1.70 28.98 16.52
CA ALA A 166 -2.45 29.40 15.33
C ALA A 166 -3.87 28.80 15.28
N ILE A 167 -4.18 27.82 16.14
CA ILE A 167 -5.45 27.11 16.14
C ILE A 167 -6.38 27.75 17.17
N ASP A 168 -7.29 28.59 16.69
CA ASP A 168 -8.17 29.43 17.50
C ASP A 168 -9.55 28.80 17.77
N ARG A 169 -10.04 27.95 16.87
CA ARG A 169 -11.35 27.31 17.04
C ARG A 169 -11.31 26.22 18.11
N ALA A 170 -12.26 26.29 19.05
CA ALA A 170 -12.39 25.32 20.14
C ALA A 170 -12.54 23.86 19.65
N ALA A 171 -13.26 23.65 18.54
CA ALA A 171 -13.45 22.33 17.94
C ALA A 171 -12.14 21.67 17.47
N CYS A 172 -11.09 22.47 17.24
CA CYS A 172 -9.82 22.03 16.66
C CYS A 172 -8.71 21.90 17.73
N GLN A 173 -9.04 22.10 19.00
CA GLN A 173 -8.08 21.99 20.11
C GLN A 173 -7.57 20.55 20.31
N GLY A 174 -8.34 19.56 19.86
CA GLY A 174 -7.92 18.15 19.85
C GLY A 174 -6.98 17.76 18.70
N ALA A 175 -6.62 18.69 17.81
CA ALA A 175 -5.73 18.39 16.68
C ALA A 175 -4.31 18.11 17.17
N THR A 176 -3.77 16.96 16.79
CA THR A 176 -2.37 16.59 17.07
C THR A 176 -1.50 16.70 15.84
N HIS A 177 -2.08 16.52 14.64
CA HIS A 177 -1.37 16.54 13.38
C HIS A 177 -2.16 17.29 12.31
N PHE A 178 -1.49 17.61 11.21
CA PHE A 178 -2.11 18.06 9.97
C PHE A 178 -1.73 17.15 8.81
N VAL A 179 -2.60 17.07 7.80
CA VAL A 179 -2.35 16.28 6.60
C VAL A 179 -1.43 17.06 5.69
N TYR A 180 -0.18 16.62 5.58
CA TYR A 180 0.81 17.26 4.72
C TYR A 180 0.65 16.83 3.26
N GLN A 181 0.37 15.54 3.04
CA GLN A 181 0.25 14.98 1.71
C GLN A 181 -0.76 13.83 1.67
N THR A 182 -1.47 13.68 0.56
CA THR A 182 -2.24 12.48 0.24
C THR A 182 -1.78 11.87 -1.09
N GLN A 183 -1.71 10.55 -1.15
CA GLN A 183 -1.43 9.81 -2.38
C GLN A 183 -2.74 9.42 -3.05
N LEU A 184 -2.82 9.69 -4.35
CA LEU A 184 -4.02 9.55 -5.17
C LEU A 184 -3.92 8.38 -6.13
N GLY A 185 -5.07 7.76 -6.41
CA GLY A 185 -5.18 6.72 -7.42
C GLY A 185 -6.48 5.94 -7.37
N ALA A 186 -6.36 4.62 -7.42
CA ALA A 186 -7.47 3.69 -7.23
C ALA A 186 -7.01 2.49 -6.42
N PHE A 187 -7.90 1.93 -5.61
CA PHE A 187 -7.60 0.78 -4.78
C PHE A 187 -8.79 -0.17 -4.65
N LYS A 188 -8.49 -1.42 -4.33
CA LYS A 188 -9.47 -2.42 -3.93
C LYS A 188 -8.87 -3.33 -2.89
N MET A 189 -9.62 -3.54 -1.82
CA MET A 189 -9.30 -4.44 -0.73
C MET A 189 -10.35 -5.54 -0.67
N ALA A 190 -9.88 -6.78 -0.73
CA ALA A 190 -10.73 -7.96 -0.67
C ALA A 190 -10.10 -9.05 0.20
N SER A 191 -10.93 -9.89 0.80
CA SER A 191 -10.45 -11.08 1.48
C SER A 191 -9.93 -12.12 0.49
N GLY A 192 -8.93 -12.91 0.88
CA GLY A 192 -8.39 -14.01 0.09
C GLY A 192 -7.63 -15.04 0.94
N GLU A 193 -7.07 -16.05 0.29
CA GLU A 193 -6.33 -17.11 0.97
C GLU A 193 -4.99 -16.59 1.52
N LYS A 194 -4.69 -16.98 2.77
CA LYS A 194 -3.42 -16.63 3.42
C LYS A 194 -2.25 -17.36 2.73
N GLY A 195 -1.16 -16.64 2.44
CA GLY A 195 0.01 -17.18 1.75
C GLY A 195 -0.13 -17.26 0.21
N HIS A 196 -1.32 -16.98 -0.34
CA HIS A 196 -1.50 -16.84 -1.77
C HIS A 196 -1.13 -15.43 -2.24
N ALA A 197 -0.13 -15.32 -3.11
CA ALA A 197 0.31 -14.04 -3.68
C ALA A 197 -0.65 -13.58 -4.79
N ALA A 198 -1.71 -12.86 -4.41
CA ALA A 198 -2.69 -12.32 -5.36
C ALA A 198 -2.06 -11.23 -6.25
N THR A 199 -2.39 -11.23 -7.54
CA THR A 199 -1.97 -10.17 -8.46
C THR A 199 -2.92 -8.96 -8.39
N ALA A 200 -2.44 -7.77 -8.77
CA ALA A 200 -3.30 -6.58 -8.79
C ALA A 200 -4.49 -6.76 -9.74
N ALA A 201 -4.28 -7.43 -10.88
CA ALA A 201 -5.33 -7.75 -11.84
C ALA A 201 -6.43 -8.63 -11.21
N GLU A 202 -6.05 -9.68 -10.47
CA GLU A 202 -7.02 -10.55 -9.78
C GLU A 202 -7.85 -9.80 -8.72
N VAL A 203 -7.22 -8.92 -7.94
CA VAL A 203 -7.92 -8.16 -6.90
C VAL A 203 -8.86 -7.13 -7.52
N PHE A 204 -8.39 -6.38 -8.53
CA PHE A 204 -9.22 -5.44 -9.28
C PHE A 204 -10.33 -6.12 -10.09
N GLY A 205 -10.22 -7.42 -10.38
CA GLY A 205 -11.17 -8.16 -11.20
C GLY A 205 -10.94 -7.92 -12.70
N TYR A 206 -9.68 -7.72 -13.10
CA TYR A 206 -9.26 -7.62 -14.49
C TYR A 206 -8.70 -8.97 -14.97
N GLY A 207 -9.20 -9.44 -16.12
CA GLY A 207 -8.76 -10.69 -16.77
C GLY A 207 -9.70 -11.88 -16.56
N ASP A 208 -9.42 -12.98 -17.25
CA ASP A 208 -10.20 -14.24 -17.23
C ASP A 208 -9.90 -15.10 -15.98
N ALA A 209 -9.47 -14.48 -14.88
CA ALA A 209 -9.27 -15.17 -13.62
C ALA A 209 -10.62 -15.77 -13.18
N ASP A 210 -10.66 -17.09 -13.22
CA ASP A 210 -11.80 -17.99 -13.05
C ASP A 210 -12.96 -17.38 -12.23
N ALA A 211 -14.14 -17.25 -12.84
CA ALA A 211 -15.35 -16.75 -12.18
C ALA A 211 -15.74 -17.57 -10.94
N SER A 212 -15.19 -18.77 -10.78
CA SER A 212 -15.29 -19.59 -9.57
C SER A 212 -14.58 -18.96 -8.36
N ALA A 213 -13.45 -18.26 -8.55
CA ALA A 213 -12.69 -17.57 -7.50
C ALA A 213 -13.35 -16.27 -7.00
N SER A 214 -14.30 -15.69 -7.76
CA SER A 214 -15.03 -14.49 -7.32
C SER A 214 -16.03 -14.79 -6.21
N SER A 215 -16.49 -16.04 -6.08
CA SER A 215 -17.49 -16.45 -5.09
C SER A 215 -16.95 -16.51 -3.65
N SER A 216 -15.64 -16.70 -3.47
CA SER A 216 -15.01 -16.80 -2.15
C SER A 216 -14.43 -15.48 -1.65
N ARG A 217 -14.29 -14.45 -2.50
CA ARG A 217 -13.65 -13.17 -2.16
C ARG A 217 -14.70 -12.11 -1.86
N GLU A 218 -14.73 -11.66 -0.62
CA GLU A 218 -15.54 -10.52 -0.19
C GLU A 218 -14.77 -9.24 -0.44
N VAL A 219 -15.39 -8.24 -1.08
CA VAL A 219 -14.81 -6.91 -1.23
C VAL A 219 -15.17 -6.10 0.00
N LEU A 220 -14.15 -5.60 0.69
CA LEU A 220 -14.32 -4.86 1.95
C LEU A 220 -14.33 -3.36 1.72
N SER A 221 -13.51 -2.88 0.79
CA SER A 221 -13.39 -1.46 0.46
C SER A 221 -12.80 -1.30 -0.94
N ALA A 222 -13.28 -0.32 -1.69
CA ALA A 222 -12.76 0.03 -3.00
C ALA A 222 -13.11 1.48 -3.31
N ASP A 223 -12.23 2.15 -4.05
CA ASP A 223 -12.48 3.50 -4.56
C ASP A 223 -11.60 3.77 -5.78
N GLY A 224 -12.06 4.67 -6.64
CA GLY A 224 -11.49 4.94 -7.95
C GLY A 224 -11.68 3.79 -8.95
N ASP A 225 -11.31 4.06 -10.20
CA ASP A 225 -11.27 3.12 -11.31
C ASP A 225 -9.82 2.94 -11.75
N ALA A 226 -9.24 1.77 -11.47
CA ALA A 226 -7.88 1.46 -11.87
C ALA A 226 -7.67 1.40 -13.39
N ARG A 227 -8.73 1.28 -14.22
CA ARG A 227 -8.63 1.46 -15.68
C ARG A 227 -8.49 2.92 -16.05
N ALA A 228 -9.19 3.82 -15.36
CA ALA A 228 -9.04 5.26 -15.57
C ALA A 228 -7.61 5.72 -15.20
N CYS A 229 -6.98 5.07 -14.23
CA CYS A 229 -5.60 5.36 -13.86
C CYS A 229 -4.58 5.13 -14.97
N ALA A 230 -4.87 4.26 -15.95
CA ALA A 230 -3.99 4.01 -17.08
C ALA A 230 -3.74 5.27 -17.94
N TYR A 231 -4.62 6.27 -17.88
CA TYR A 231 -4.51 7.53 -18.60
C TYR A 231 -3.66 8.59 -17.88
N ALA A 232 -3.17 8.31 -16.66
CA ALA A 232 -2.33 9.25 -15.93
C ALA A 232 -0.97 9.46 -16.61
N SER A 233 -0.55 10.72 -16.67
CA SER A 233 0.69 11.19 -17.30
C SER A 233 1.49 12.10 -16.35
N PRO A 234 2.84 12.09 -16.41
CA PRO A 234 3.67 12.97 -15.58
C PRO A 234 3.43 14.48 -15.76
N GLY A 235 2.78 14.88 -16.86
CA GLY A 235 2.45 16.27 -17.14
C GLY A 235 1.07 16.71 -16.66
N ASP A 236 0.29 15.82 -16.04
CA ASP A 236 -1.09 16.13 -15.65
C ASP A 236 -1.16 17.16 -14.52
N ALA A 237 -2.10 18.09 -14.65
CA ALA A 237 -2.36 19.12 -13.64
C ALA A 237 -3.29 18.62 -12.51
N ASP A 238 -4.02 17.52 -12.72
CA ASP A 238 -4.82 16.83 -11.72
C ASP A 238 -4.89 15.33 -12.07
N ALA A 239 -5.36 14.50 -11.13
CA ALA A 239 -5.57 13.09 -11.41
C ALA A 239 -6.62 12.89 -12.52
N PRO A 240 -6.48 11.88 -13.39
CA PRO A 240 -7.52 11.54 -14.36
C PRO A 240 -8.87 11.33 -13.68
N GLN A 241 -9.96 11.70 -14.37
CA GLN A 241 -11.31 11.50 -13.84
C GLN A 241 -11.52 10.02 -13.46
N GLY A 242 -11.92 9.78 -12.21
CA GLY A 242 -12.08 8.43 -11.66
C GLY A 242 -10.82 7.81 -11.08
N CYS A 243 -9.64 8.46 -11.14
CA CYS A 243 -8.40 7.97 -10.53
C CYS A 243 -7.86 8.91 -9.42
N GLY A 244 -8.78 9.59 -8.73
CA GLY A 244 -8.45 10.59 -7.71
C GLY A 244 -8.62 10.12 -6.27
N ALA A 245 -8.86 8.83 -6.02
CA ALA A 245 -9.21 8.35 -4.68
C ALA A 245 -8.06 8.53 -3.70
N LEU A 246 -8.38 9.01 -2.48
CA LEU A 246 -7.40 9.15 -1.40
C LEU A 246 -7.04 7.78 -0.83
N MET A 247 -5.80 7.34 -1.01
CA MET A 247 -5.36 6.01 -0.56
C MET A 247 -4.52 6.06 0.71
N ARG A 248 -3.58 7.00 0.75
CA ARG A 248 -2.61 7.12 1.84
C ARG A 248 -2.43 8.57 2.22
N VAL A 249 -2.33 8.83 3.52
CA VAL A 249 -2.03 10.15 4.06
C VAL A 249 -0.63 10.15 4.65
N SER A 250 0.07 11.28 4.50
CA SER A 250 1.27 11.64 5.26
C SER A 250 0.87 12.79 6.17
N ILE A 251 1.07 12.61 7.46
CA ILE A 251 0.69 13.58 8.49
C ILE A 251 1.93 14.07 9.22
N LEU A 252 1.96 15.35 9.57
CA LEU A 252 3.04 15.96 10.35
C LEU A 252 2.49 16.46 11.69
N PRO A 253 3.29 16.39 12.77
CA PRO A 253 2.84 16.85 14.08
C PRO A 253 2.63 18.37 14.10
N ILE A 254 1.63 18.82 14.85
CA ILE A 254 1.44 20.23 15.19
C ILE A 254 2.50 20.60 16.23
N THR A 255 3.18 21.73 16.00
CA THR A 255 4.21 22.23 16.90
C THR A 255 3.59 23.00 18.06
N ASN A 256 4.24 22.99 19.21
CA ASN A 256 3.83 23.82 20.35
C ASN A 256 4.34 25.26 20.21
#